data_AF-A0A7L8W621-F1
#
_entry.id   AF-A0A7L8W621-F1
#
_cell.length_a   1.000
_cell.length_b   1.000
_cell.length_c   1.000
_cell.angle_alpha   90.00
_cell.angle_beta   90.00
_cell.angle_gamma   90.00
#
_symmetry.space_group_name_H-M   'P 1'
#
loop_
_entity.id
_entity.type
_entity.pdbx_description
1 polymer ?
#
loop_
_entity_poly.entity_id
_entity_poly.type
_entity_poly.pdbx_seq_one_letter_code
_entity_poly.pdbx_strand_id
1 'polypeptide(L)'
;MTLLKIASILFIFLTIILTIIITKLFRLKQFGLNFADLAFPLFVLEFYIISDRAFYHSLLPELALALSALAITITVYFLRVKRSFYYPKFFKFFWRAGFILTFFLYLAMVISLFLAK
;
A
#
# COMPACT_ATOMS: atom_id res chain seq x y z
N MET A 1 15.05 -9.97 15.89
CA MET A 1 14.69 -10.42 14.54
C MET A 1 13.44 -11.29 14.49
N THR A 2 13.33 -12.35 15.30
CA THR A 2 12.14 -13.23 15.36
C THR A 2 10.83 -12.49 15.61
N LEU A 3 10.82 -11.56 16.59
CA LEU A 3 9.63 -10.74 16.90
C LEU A 3 9.21 -9.84 15.73
N LEU A 4 10.17 -9.25 14.99
CA LEU A 4 9.88 -8.46 13.79
C LEU A 4 9.30 -9.33 12.67
N LYS A 5 9.82 -10.56 12.49
CA LYS A 5 9.26 -11.50 11.50
C LYS A 5 7.80 -11.82 11.82
N ILE A 6 7.50 -12.16 13.08
CA ILE A 6 6.14 -12.46 13.55
C ILE A 6 5.23 -11.22 13.42
N ALA A 7 5.68 -10.05 13.86
CA ALA A 7 4.94 -8.81 13.76
C ALA A 7 4.61 -8.46 12.30
N SER A 8 5.57 -8.64 11.38
CA SER A 8 5.39 -8.35 9.96
C SER A 8 4.31 -9.22 9.30
N ILE A 9 4.22 -10.50 9.68
CA ILE A 9 3.13 -11.37 9.22
C ILE A 9 1.80 -10.94 9.84
N LEU A 10 1.78 -10.68 11.15
CA LEU A 10 0.55 -10.29 11.86
C LEU A 10 -0.05 -9.00 11.30
N PHE A 11 0.79 -8.02 10.95
CA PHE A 11 0.33 -6.75 10.39
C PHE A 11 -0.46 -6.94 9.09
N ILE A 12 -0.08 -7.88 8.21
CA ILE A 12 -0.86 -8.17 6.99
C ILE A 12 -2.33 -8.43 7.32
N PHE A 13 -2.58 -9.33 8.26
CA PHE A 13 -3.94 -9.72 8.64
C PHE A 13 -4.62 -8.63 9.46
N LEU A 14 -3.91 -8.06 10.43
CA LEU A 14 -4.44 -7.05 11.33
C LEU A 14 -4.91 -5.82 10.56
N THR A 15 -4.13 -5.35 9.59
CA THR A 15 -4.43 -4.14 8.80
C THR A 15 -5.61 -4.35 7.87
N ILE A 16 -5.73 -5.53 7.26
CA ILE A 16 -6.91 -5.91 6.47
C ILE A 16 -8.15 -5.97 7.38
N ILE A 17 -8.07 -6.65 8.52
CA ILE A 17 -9.20 -6.79 9.44
C ILE A 17 -9.63 -5.42 9.99
N LEU A 18 -8.67 -4.63 10.46
CA LEU A 18 -8.92 -3.31 11.03
C LEU A 18 -9.58 -2.38 10.00
N THR A 19 -9.06 -2.35 8.78
CA THR A 19 -9.63 -1.49 7.71
C THR A 19 -11.02 -1.94 7.30
N ILE A 20 -11.30 -3.25 7.28
CA ILE A 20 -12.66 -3.77 7.05
C ILE A 20 -13.61 -3.36 8.19
N ILE A 21 -13.18 -3.49 9.44
CA ILE A 21 -14.01 -3.11 10.60
C ILE A 21 -14.31 -1.61 10.56
N ILE A 22 -13.29 -0.76 10.41
CA ILE A 22 -13.44 0.70 10.35
C ILE A 22 -14.36 1.10 9.19
N THR A 23 -14.14 0.52 7.99
CA THR A 23 -15.00 0.85 6.84
C THR A 23 -16.46 0.47 7.03
N LYS A 24 -16.75 -0.63 7.74
CA LYS A 24 -18.11 -1.01 8.11
C LYS A 24 -18.67 -0.12 9.22
N LEU A 25 -17.90 0.14 10.28
CA LEU A 25 -18.31 0.89 11.46
C LEU A 25 -18.73 2.32 11.11
N PHE A 26 -17.93 3.01 10.31
CA PHE A 26 -18.20 4.39 9.90
C PHE A 26 -19.00 4.52 8.60
N ARG A 27 -19.47 3.39 8.03
CA ARG A 27 -20.19 3.35 6.74
C ARG A 27 -19.45 4.12 5.63
N LEU A 28 -18.12 4.04 5.60
CA LEU A 28 -17.24 4.80 4.71
C LEU A 28 -17.54 4.59 3.21
N LYS A 29 -18.18 3.47 2.86
CA LYS A 29 -18.71 3.22 1.51
C LYS A 29 -19.72 4.29 1.05
N GLN A 30 -20.48 4.89 1.95
CA GLN A 30 -21.43 5.97 1.63
C GLN A 30 -20.72 7.25 1.17
N PHE A 31 -19.49 7.48 1.63
CA PHE A 31 -18.62 8.58 1.20
C PHE A 31 -17.75 8.22 -0.02
N GLY A 32 -17.96 7.04 -0.60
CA GLY A 32 -17.19 6.56 -1.75
C GLY A 32 -15.76 6.13 -1.44
N LEU A 33 -15.43 6.00 -0.15
CA LEU A 33 -14.18 5.45 0.38
C LEU A 33 -14.33 3.94 0.60
N ASN A 34 -13.35 3.18 0.12
CA ASN A 34 -13.32 1.73 0.24
C ASN A 34 -12.25 1.28 1.25
N PHE A 35 -12.26 -0.01 1.61
CA PHE A 35 -11.26 -0.56 2.53
C PHE A 35 -9.83 -0.34 2.02
N ALA A 36 -9.62 -0.51 0.70
CA ALA A 36 -8.33 -0.27 0.04
C ALA A 36 -7.85 1.17 0.25
N ASP A 37 -8.79 2.11 0.37
CA ASP A 37 -8.46 3.52 0.53
C ASP A 37 -7.92 3.84 1.93
N LEU A 38 -8.34 3.08 2.93
CA LEU A 38 -7.80 3.18 4.28
C LEU A 38 -6.57 2.28 4.50
N ALA A 39 -6.55 1.12 3.84
CA ALA A 39 -5.47 0.15 3.97
C ALA A 39 -4.17 0.63 3.33
N PHE A 40 -4.24 1.34 2.20
CA PHE A 40 -3.06 1.88 1.52
C PHE A 40 -2.13 2.69 2.44
N PRO A 41 -2.57 3.78 3.10
CA PRO A 41 -1.70 4.57 3.94
C PRO A 41 -1.18 3.79 5.15
N LEU A 42 -1.97 2.86 5.71
CA LEU A 42 -1.53 2.00 6.81
C LEU A 42 -0.40 1.07 6.37
N PHE A 43 -0.54 0.41 5.21
CA PHE A 43 0.51 -0.43 4.65
C PHE A 43 1.79 0.33 4.34
N VAL A 44 1.70 1.58 3.87
CA VAL A 44 2.88 2.44 3.65
C VAL A 44 3.61 2.73 4.97
N LEU A 45 2.87 3.06 6.04
CA LEU A 45 3.46 3.29 7.36
C LEU A 45 4.10 2.03 7.94
N GLU A 46 3.41 0.89 7.84
CA GLU A 46 3.94 -0.40 8.29
C GLU A 46 5.19 -0.81 7.52
N PHE A 47 5.19 -0.60 6.20
CA PHE A 47 6.34 -0.85 5.34
C PHE A 47 7.56 -0.04 5.80
N TYR A 48 7.35 1.25 6.08
CA TYR A 48 8.41 2.11 6.60
C TYR A 48 8.95 1.60 7.94
N ILE A 49 8.07 1.38 8.93
CA ILE A 49 8.46 0.98 10.30
C ILE A 49 9.23 -0.35 10.29
N ILE A 50 8.79 -1.30 9.48
CA ILE A 50 9.46 -2.62 9.43
C ILE A 50 10.76 -2.52 8.66
N SER A 51 10.80 -1.81 7.53
CA SER A 51 12.03 -1.74 6.75
C SER A 51 13.13 -0.98 7.49
N ASP A 52 12.80 0.09 8.20
CA ASP A 52 13.73 0.88 9.01
C ASP A 52 14.35 0.07 10.16
N ARG A 53 13.59 -0.88 10.72
CA ARG A 53 14.07 -1.75 11.81
C ARG A 53 14.75 -3.02 11.34
N ALA A 54 14.49 -3.46 10.11
CA ALA A 54 14.97 -4.74 9.58
C ALA A 54 16.20 -4.60 8.67
N PHE A 55 16.36 -3.47 7.98
CA PHE A 55 17.43 -3.23 7.03
C PHE A 55 18.31 -2.05 7.48
N TYR A 56 19.56 -2.01 7.01
CA TYR A 56 20.50 -0.92 7.30
C TYR A 56 20.06 0.43 6.70
N HIS A 57 19.30 0.37 5.61
CA HIS A 57 18.64 1.50 4.98
C HIS A 57 17.16 1.19 4.81
N SER A 58 16.30 2.16 5.10
CA SER A 58 14.86 2.05 4.88
C SER A 58 14.58 1.83 3.40
N LEU A 59 13.68 0.90 3.07
CA LEU A 59 13.23 0.60 1.70
C LEU A 59 12.20 1.62 1.19
N LEU A 60 11.95 2.71 1.95
CA LEU A 60 11.02 3.77 1.56
C LEU A 60 11.35 4.38 0.18
N PRO A 61 12.62 4.65 -0.20
CA PRO A 61 12.93 5.15 -1.54
C PRO A 61 12.46 4.20 -2.65
N GLU A 62 12.59 2.89 -2.46
CA GLU A 62 12.13 1.88 -3.43
C GLU A 62 10.60 1.89 -3.55
N LEU A 63 9.90 2.00 -2.42
CA LEU A 63 8.45 2.16 -2.39
C LEU A 63 8.00 3.43 -3.12
N ALA A 64 8.69 4.55 -2.87
CA ALA A 64 8.40 5.83 -3.50
C ALA A 64 8.64 5.77 -5.03
N LEU A 65 9.72 5.12 -5.47
CA LEU A 65 10.00 4.89 -6.88
C LEU A 65 8.90 4.03 -7.53
N ALA A 66 8.49 2.95 -6.89
CA ALA A 66 7.43 2.08 -7.41
C ALA A 66 6.08 2.82 -7.51
N LEU A 67 5.71 3.61 -6.50
CA LEU A 67 4.51 4.44 -6.51
C LEU A 67 4.59 5.56 -7.56
N SER A 68 5.76 6.16 -7.77
CA SER A 68 5.97 7.16 -8.82
C SER A 68 5.79 6.55 -10.21
N ALA A 69 6.36 5.37 -10.46
CA ALA A 69 6.19 4.64 -11.71
C ALA A 69 4.72 4.28 -11.95
N LEU A 70 3.99 3.87 -10.91
CA LEU A 70 2.56 3.63 -10.97
C LEU A 70 1.76 4.90 -11.30
N ALA A 71 2.09 6.03 -10.68
CA ALA A 71 1.47 7.32 -10.99
C ALA A 71 1.68 7.73 -12.46
N ILE A 72 2.90 7.60 -12.99
CA ILE A 72 3.22 7.88 -14.39
C ILE A 72 2.42 6.96 -15.32
N THR A 73 2.42 5.66 -15.02
CA THR A 73 1.70 4.65 -15.82
C THR A 73 0.21 4.96 -15.90
N ILE A 74 -0.42 5.30 -14.77
CA ILE A 74 -1.84 5.68 -14.72
C ILE A 74 -2.07 6.97 -15.50
N THR A 75 -1.18 7.95 -15.37
CA THR A 75 -1.29 9.23 -16.10
C THR A 75 -1.27 8.98 -17.61
N VAL A 76 -0.31 8.19 -18.09
CA VAL A 76 -0.22 7.79 -19.50
C VAL A 76 -1.47 7.04 -19.96
N TYR A 77 -2.01 6.13 -19.13
CA TYR A 77 -3.25 5.41 -19.43
C TYR A 77 -4.45 6.36 -19.60
N PHE A 78 -4.65 7.30 -18.68
CA PHE A 78 -5.76 8.25 -18.79
C PHE A 78 -5.62 9.18 -20.00
N LEU A 79 -4.40 9.64 -20.31
CA LEU A 79 -4.15 10.52 -21.45
C LEU A 79 -4.30 9.80 -22.79
N ARG A 80 -3.72 8.60 -22.96
CA ARG A 80 -3.73 7.89 -24.24
C ARG A 80 -5.00 7.10 -24.50
N VAL A 81 -5.50 6.39 -23.48
CA VAL A 81 -6.64 5.46 -23.64
C VAL A 81 -7.96 6.17 -23.40
N LYS A 82 -8.08 6.89 -22.28
CA LYS A 82 -9.34 7.58 -21.92
C LYS A 82 -9.49 8.94 -22.60
N ARG A 83 -8.40 9.52 -23.13
CA ARG A 83 -8.34 10.86 -23.75
C ARG A 83 -8.95 11.98 -22.91
N SER A 84 -9.10 11.75 -21.61
CA SER A 84 -9.73 12.65 -20.66
C SER A 84 -9.06 12.45 -19.31
N PHE A 85 -8.61 13.56 -18.73
CA PHE A 85 -7.94 13.54 -17.44
C PHE A 85 -8.82 14.23 -16.41
N TYR A 86 -9.25 13.49 -15.40
CA TYR A 86 -10.07 14.02 -14.31
C TYR A 86 -9.44 13.63 -12.98
N TYR A 87 -8.98 14.63 -12.22
CA TYR A 87 -8.18 14.45 -11.02
C TYR A 87 -8.81 13.50 -9.99
N PRO A 88 -10.10 13.61 -9.60
CA PRO A 88 -10.68 12.70 -8.63
C PRO A 88 -10.74 11.23 -9.10
N LYS A 89 -10.89 11.00 -10.42
CA LYS A 89 -10.84 9.63 -10.99
C LYS A 89 -9.41 9.10 -10.98
N PHE A 90 -8.42 9.94 -11.31
CA PHE A 90 -7.01 9.59 -11.22
C PHE A 90 -6.65 9.17 -9.78
N PHE A 91 -6.95 10.02 -8.79
CA PHE A 91 -6.65 9.73 -7.39
C PHE A 91 -7.33 8.46 -6.92
N LYS A 92 -8.63 8.27 -7.19
CA LYS A 92 -9.34 7.02 -6.82
C LYS A 92 -8.72 5.77 -7.46
N PHE A 93 -8.21 5.87 -8.69
CA PHE A 93 -7.54 4.75 -9.35
C PHE A 93 -6.14 4.51 -8.78
N PHE A 94 -5.35 5.58 -8.63
CA PHE A 94 -4.02 5.56 -8.01
C PHE A 94 -4.07 4.96 -6.61
N TRP A 95 -5.06 5.33 -5.82
CA TRP A 95 -5.17 4.88 -4.44
C TRP A 95 -5.45 3.37 -4.35
N ARG A 96 -6.36 2.85 -5.19
CA ARG A 96 -6.67 1.42 -5.26
C ARG A 96 -5.55 0.58 -5.86
N ALA A 97 -4.93 1.07 -6.92
CA ALA A 97 -3.79 0.39 -7.54
C ALA A 97 -2.54 0.46 -6.66
N GLY A 98 -2.35 1.60 -6.01
CA GLY A 98 -1.32 1.85 -5.01
C GLY A 98 -1.41 0.87 -3.85
N PHE A 99 -2.62 0.67 -3.29
CA PHE A 99 -2.87 -0.38 -2.30
C PHE A 99 -2.34 -1.75 -2.75
N ILE A 100 -2.73 -2.19 -3.95
CA ILE A 100 -2.33 -3.49 -4.49
C ILE A 100 -0.81 -3.57 -4.64
N LEU A 101 -0.18 -2.55 -5.22
CA LEU A 101 1.27 -2.50 -5.39
C LEU A 101 2.00 -2.54 -4.04
N THR A 102 1.58 -1.72 -3.08
CA THR A 102 2.19 -1.68 -1.74
C THR A 102 2.01 -2.99 -0.99
N PHE A 103 0.87 -3.66 -1.16
CA PHE A 103 0.62 -4.96 -0.56
C PHE A 103 1.61 -6.01 -1.09
N PHE A 104 1.82 -6.06 -2.40
CA PHE A 104 2.79 -6.99 -2.99
C PHE A 104 4.24 -6.65 -2.61
N LEU A 105 4.61 -5.37 -2.58
CA LEU A 105 5.94 -4.94 -2.14
C LEU A 105 6.17 -5.27 -0.66
N TYR A 106 5.17 -5.05 0.18
CA TYR A 106 5.21 -5.44 1.59
C TYR A 106 5.38 -6.95 1.73
N LEU A 107 4.65 -7.75 0.96
CA LEU A 107 4.77 -9.20 0.97
C LEU A 107 6.17 -9.65 0.52
N ALA A 108 6.74 -9.02 -0.51
CA ALA A 108 8.12 -9.25 -0.93
C ALA A 108 9.14 -8.90 0.15
N MET A 109 8.95 -7.77 0.86
CA MET A 109 9.78 -7.38 1.99
C MET A 109 9.70 -8.41 3.13
N VAL A 110 8.50 -8.89 3.47
CA VAL A 110 8.33 -9.94 4.48
C VAL A 110 9.09 -11.20 4.06
N ILE A 111 8.94 -11.67 2.82
CA ILE A 111 9.69 -12.83 2.31
C ILE A 111 11.20 -12.59 2.42
N SER A 112 11.68 -11.42 2.00
CA SER A 112 13.09 -11.03 2.11
C SER A 112 13.57 -11.06 3.56
N LEU A 113 12.73 -10.69 4.53
CA LEU A 113 13.05 -10.70 5.95
C LEU A 113 13.18 -12.13 6.50
N PHE A 114 12.46 -13.10 5.93
CA PHE A 114 12.63 -14.52 6.24
C PHE A 114 13.88 -15.14 5.59
N LEU A 115 14.23 -14.69 4.38
CA LEU A 115 15.41 -15.15 3.64
C LEU A 115 16.72 -14.52 4.16
N ALA A 116 16.66 -13.26 4.59
CA ALA A 116 17.76 -12.59 5.28
C ALA A 116 18.01 -13.27 6.63
N LYS A 117 19.23 -13.77 6.79
CA LYS A 117 19.65 -14.63 7.90
C LYS A 117 19.73 -13.85 9.21
#